data_AF-A0A1V2QXN3-F1
#
_entry.id   AF-A0A1V2QXN3-F1
#
_cell.length_a   1.000
_cell.length_b   1.000
_cell.length_c   1.000
_cell.angle_alpha   90.00
_cell.angle_beta   90.00
_cell.angle_gamma   90.00
#
_symmetry.space_group_name_H-M   'P 1'
#
loop_
_entity.id
_entity.type
_entity.pdbx_description
1 polymer ?
#
loop_
_entity_poly.entity_id
_entity_poly.type
_entity_poly.pdbx_seq_one_letter_code
_entity_poly.pdbx_strand_id
1 'polypeptide(L)'
;MTYPPGAPLSPAPPVRAAAWLTDPLDDALVRYWDGHRWTFHTAVRRVESPVEVAPQVQAPPPPAPVLRPDVAQALERVRGVLVGSMKEVNLLGGYLRPEERVLALTSAQGEGFGVLACTNHRLLFLFVGLVRKQFLQVDWNQAKGVVYDRSTKTFAVYTTKPTKRAVPAMAVRVPNLADAQAVAHAAQTASAAPRLDVI
;
A
#
# COMPACT_ATOMS: atom_id res chain seq x y z
N MET A 1 -26.59 -55.75 -40.72
CA MET A 1 -27.71 -55.43 -39.82
C MET A 1 -27.14 -54.63 -38.66
N THR A 2 -27.44 -53.33 -38.65
CA THR A 2 -26.85 -52.33 -37.75
C THR A 2 -27.83 -52.06 -36.61
N TYR A 3 -27.44 -52.32 -35.36
CA TYR A 3 -28.21 -51.91 -34.18
C TYR A 3 -27.98 -50.41 -33.89
N PRO A 4 -28.99 -49.65 -33.42
CA PRO A 4 -28.79 -48.27 -33.01
C PRO A 4 -28.14 -48.20 -31.63
N PRO A 5 -27.29 -47.20 -31.34
CA PRO A 5 -26.81 -46.97 -29.98
C PRO A 5 -27.94 -46.41 -29.10
N GLY A 6 -28.19 -47.10 -27.98
CA GLY A 6 -29.14 -46.67 -26.96
C GLY A 6 -28.74 -45.35 -26.31
N ALA A 7 -29.74 -44.54 -25.97
CA ALA A 7 -29.58 -43.28 -25.25
C ALA A 7 -28.92 -43.50 -23.88
N PRO A 8 -28.03 -42.59 -23.41
CA PRO A 8 -27.50 -42.66 -22.06
C PRO A 8 -28.60 -42.38 -21.04
N LEU A 9 -28.66 -43.25 -20.03
CA LEU A 9 -29.54 -43.13 -18.86
C LEU A 9 -29.24 -41.81 -18.11
N SER A 10 -30.28 -41.04 -17.80
CA SER A 10 -30.17 -39.86 -16.93
C SER A 10 -29.55 -40.25 -15.58
N PRO A 11 -28.55 -39.52 -15.06
CA PRO A 11 -28.01 -39.79 -13.73
C PRO A 11 -29.09 -39.51 -12.68
N ALA A 12 -29.31 -40.47 -11.78
CA ALA A 12 -30.18 -40.29 -10.62
C ALA A 12 -29.67 -39.10 -9.77
N PRO A 13 -30.56 -38.29 -9.19
CA PRO A 13 -30.16 -37.19 -8.32
C PRO A 13 -29.37 -37.74 -7.11
N PRO A 14 -28.36 -37.00 -6.60
CA PRO A 14 -27.58 -37.45 -5.46
C PRO A 14 -28.49 -37.59 -4.23
N VAL A 15 -28.65 -38.82 -3.75
CA VAL A 15 -29.33 -39.11 -2.49
C VAL A 15 -28.43 -38.61 -1.36
N ARG A 16 -28.89 -37.61 -0.62
CA ARG A 16 -28.16 -37.05 0.52
C ARG A 16 -28.04 -38.12 1.59
N ALA A 17 -26.81 -38.50 1.95
CA ALA A 17 -26.54 -39.49 2.99
C ALA A 17 -27.03 -39.04 4.38
N ALA A 18 -27.31 -40.01 5.26
CA ALA A 18 -27.76 -39.73 6.61
C ALA A 18 -26.68 -38.97 7.41
N ALA A 19 -27.05 -37.85 8.04
CA ALA A 19 -26.13 -36.96 8.74
C ALA A 19 -26.86 -36.03 9.72
N TRP A 20 -26.12 -35.52 10.71
CA TRP A 20 -26.56 -34.38 11.52
C TRP A 20 -26.29 -33.09 10.76
N LEU A 21 -27.34 -32.32 10.50
CA LEU A 21 -27.28 -31.11 9.68
C LEU A 21 -28.02 -29.99 10.43
N THR A 22 -27.72 -28.72 10.10
CA THR A 22 -28.39 -27.56 10.73
C THR A 22 -29.90 -27.67 10.58
N ASP A 23 -30.62 -27.49 11.68
CA ASP A 23 -32.08 -27.57 11.69
C ASP A 23 -32.66 -26.38 10.90
N PRO A 24 -33.42 -26.61 9.82
CA PRO A 24 -33.99 -25.51 9.01
C PRO A 24 -35.00 -24.64 9.77
N LEU A 25 -35.46 -25.07 10.95
CA LEU A 25 -36.37 -24.30 11.81
C LEU A 25 -35.64 -23.55 12.92
N ASP A 26 -34.40 -23.91 13.25
CA ASP A 26 -33.62 -23.29 14.33
C ASP A 26 -32.10 -23.46 14.09
N ASP A 27 -31.42 -22.38 13.71
CA ASP A 27 -29.98 -22.37 13.44
C ASP A 27 -29.09 -22.70 14.67
N ALA A 28 -29.65 -22.69 15.88
CA ALA A 28 -28.95 -23.10 17.09
C ALA A 28 -28.90 -24.63 17.28
N LEU A 29 -29.66 -25.39 16.47
CA LEU A 29 -29.79 -26.83 16.58
C LEU A 29 -29.24 -27.55 15.34
N VAL A 30 -28.82 -28.79 15.55
CA VAL A 30 -28.64 -29.77 14.48
C VAL A 30 -29.75 -30.82 14.60
N ARG A 31 -30.34 -31.18 13.46
CA ARG A 31 -31.36 -32.23 13.34
C ARG A 31 -30.79 -33.39 12.53
N TYR A 32 -31.15 -34.61 12.87
CA TYR A 32 -30.69 -35.78 12.13
C TYR A 32 -31.52 -36.00 10.86
N TRP A 33 -30.85 -36.03 9.71
CA TRP A 33 -31.37 -36.45 8.42
C TRP A 33 -31.07 -37.95 8.24
N ASP A 34 -32.09 -38.76 7.97
CA ASP A 34 -31.94 -40.22 7.85
C ASP A 34 -31.58 -40.70 6.44
N GLY A 35 -31.42 -39.77 5.50
CA GLY A 35 -31.19 -40.06 4.09
C GLY A 35 -32.40 -39.75 3.21
N HIS A 36 -33.61 -39.71 3.76
CA HIS A 36 -34.87 -39.50 3.03
C HIS A 36 -35.75 -38.42 3.64
N ARG A 37 -35.69 -38.20 4.97
CA ARG A 37 -36.42 -37.16 5.68
C ARG A 37 -35.66 -36.68 6.93
N TRP A 38 -36.09 -35.51 7.43
CA TRP A 38 -35.67 -35.04 8.74
C TRP A 38 -36.37 -35.83 9.83
N THR A 39 -35.62 -36.30 10.81
CA THR A 39 -36.16 -36.98 12.00
C THR A 39 -36.41 -35.97 13.12
N PHE A 40 -37.13 -36.37 14.17
CA PHE A 40 -37.35 -35.53 15.35
C PHE A 40 -36.14 -35.47 16.31
N HIS A 41 -35.04 -36.16 15.97
CA HIS A 41 -33.83 -36.12 16.78
C HIS A 41 -33.11 -34.81 16.54
N THR A 42 -33.11 -33.94 17.54
CA THR A 42 -32.35 -32.69 17.58
C THR A 42 -31.28 -32.74 18.66
N ALA A 43 -30.18 -32.04 18.42
CA ALA A 43 -29.13 -31.81 19.39
C ALA A 43 -28.70 -30.34 19.33
N VAL A 44 -28.26 -29.80 20.46
CA VAL A 44 -27.71 -28.44 20.51
C VAL A 44 -26.44 -28.42 19.66
N ARG A 45 -26.34 -27.46 18.75
CA ARG A 45 -25.12 -27.26 17.97
C ARG A 45 -24.00 -26.89 18.95
N ARG A 46 -23.07 -27.82 19.17
CA ARG A 46 -21.87 -27.56 19.96
C ARG A 46 -21.00 -26.59 19.15
N VAL A 47 -21.16 -25.30 19.41
CA VAL A 47 -20.15 -24.31 19.02
C VAL A 47 -18.96 -24.62 19.90
N GLU A 48 -17.93 -25.24 19.33
CA GLU A 48 -16.65 -25.37 20.00
C GLU A 48 -16.24 -23.96 20.43
N SER A 49 -16.18 -23.75 21.74
CA SER A 49 -15.58 -22.55 22.31
C SER A 49 -14.17 -22.42 21.70
N PRO A 50 -13.68 -21.19 21.44
CA PRO A 50 -12.40 -21.01 20.77
C PRO A 50 -11.34 -21.85 21.47
N VAL A 51 -10.80 -22.82 20.73
CA VAL A 51 -9.75 -23.72 21.20
C VAL A 51 -8.63 -22.83 21.72
N GLU A 52 -8.32 -22.96 23.01
CA GLU A 52 -7.10 -22.43 23.59
C GLU A 52 -5.93 -23.05 22.82
N VAL A 53 -5.26 -22.20 22.03
CA VAL A 53 -4.28 -22.59 21.03
C VAL A 53 -3.02 -23.07 21.77
N ALA A 54 -2.83 -24.39 21.84
CA ALA A 54 -1.49 -24.97 21.93
C ALA A 54 -0.60 -24.31 20.86
N PRO A 55 0.69 -24.02 21.09
CA PRO A 55 1.48 -23.11 20.25
C PRO A 55 1.62 -23.65 18.82
N GLN A 56 0.62 -23.33 18.00
CA GLN A 56 0.67 -23.38 16.57
C GLN A 56 1.61 -22.26 16.18
N VAL A 57 2.62 -22.59 15.38
CA VAL A 57 3.43 -21.61 14.66
C VAL A 57 2.45 -20.83 13.78
N GLN A 58 1.91 -19.75 14.32
CA GLN A 58 1.10 -18.79 13.59
C GLN A 58 2.02 -18.26 12.49
N ALA A 59 1.66 -18.50 11.24
CA ALA A 59 2.16 -17.64 10.17
C ALA A 59 1.86 -16.21 10.63
N PRO A 60 2.87 -15.32 10.72
CA PRO A 60 2.68 -14.01 11.30
C PRO A 60 1.49 -13.33 10.60
N PRO A 61 0.61 -12.63 11.33
CA PRO A 61 -0.38 -11.78 10.71
C PRO A 61 0.33 -10.93 9.65
N PRO A 62 -0.29 -10.66 8.48
CA PRO A 62 0.32 -9.75 7.52
C PRO A 62 0.69 -8.51 8.31
N PRO A 63 1.98 -8.10 8.31
CA PRO A 63 2.41 -6.99 9.13
C PRO A 63 1.50 -5.81 8.79
N ALA A 64 0.80 -5.26 9.78
CA ALA A 64 0.23 -3.92 9.67
C ALA A 64 1.33 -3.06 9.06
N PRO A 65 1.06 -2.22 8.03
CA PRO A 65 2.12 -1.62 7.21
C PRO A 65 3.13 -0.93 8.11
N VAL A 66 4.22 -1.64 8.41
CA VAL A 66 5.24 -1.16 9.33
C VAL A 66 5.92 -0.10 8.51
N LEU A 67 5.73 1.16 8.91
CA LEU A 67 6.37 2.28 8.26
C LEU A 67 7.86 1.95 8.18
N ARG A 68 8.40 1.96 6.97
CA ARG A 68 9.78 1.54 6.73
C ARG A 68 10.72 2.37 7.63
N PRO A 69 11.71 1.78 8.31
CA PRO A 69 12.47 2.46 9.36
C PRO A 69 13.15 3.75 8.90
N ASP A 70 13.56 3.82 7.64
CA ASP A 70 14.12 5.03 7.01
C ASP A 70 13.07 6.13 6.82
N VAL A 71 11.83 5.78 6.48
CA VAL A 71 10.71 6.72 6.40
C VAL A 71 10.39 7.26 7.80
N ALA A 72 10.35 6.40 8.82
CA ALA A 72 10.15 6.81 10.21
C ALA A 72 11.26 7.75 10.68
N GLN A 73 12.52 7.43 10.39
CA GLN A 73 13.65 8.28 10.76
C GLN A 73 13.65 9.63 10.01
N ALA A 74 13.22 9.65 8.75
CA ALA A 74 13.05 10.90 8.00
C ALA A 74 11.88 11.72 8.57
N LEU A 75 10.82 11.07 9.03
CA LEU A 75 9.65 11.69 9.64
C LEU A 75 10.00 12.42 10.95
N GLU A 76 10.83 11.83 11.80
CA GLU A 76 11.31 12.44 13.05
C GLU A 76 12.10 13.74 12.83
N ARG A 77 12.69 13.91 11.64
CA ARG A 77 13.48 15.10 11.29
C ARG A 77 12.62 16.24 10.72
N VAL A 78 11.35 15.98 10.39
CA VAL A 78 10.43 16.98 9.85
C VAL A 78 10.10 17.99 10.95
N ARG A 79 10.35 19.27 10.68
CA ARG A 79 10.01 20.36 11.60
C ARG A 79 8.65 20.98 11.27
N GLY A 80 8.21 20.84 10.04
CA GLY A 80 6.92 21.31 9.55
C GLY A 80 5.75 20.44 9.99
N VAL A 81 4.57 21.01 9.82
CA VAL A 81 3.32 20.33 10.10
C VAL A 81 2.95 19.45 8.90
N LEU A 82 2.72 18.15 9.13
CA LEU A 82 2.30 17.16 8.12
C LEU A 82 0.78 17.03 8.00
N VAL A 83 0.05 18.10 8.34
CA VAL A 83 -1.42 18.11 8.31
C VAL A 83 -1.91 17.79 6.90
N GLY A 84 -2.71 16.72 6.80
CA GLY A 84 -3.27 16.25 5.53
C GLY A 84 -2.36 15.34 4.71
N SER A 85 -1.13 15.05 5.15
CA SER A 85 -0.14 14.27 4.38
C SER A 85 0.24 12.93 5.01
N MET A 86 -0.31 12.61 6.18
CA MET A 86 0.05 11.39 6.92
C MET A 86 -0.40 10.10 6.24
N LYS A 87 -1.48 10.16 5.47
CA LYS A 87 -1.91 9.06 4.60
C LYS A 87 -0.83 8.74 3.57
N GLU A 88 -0.26 9.76 2.94
CA GLU A 88 0.79 9.63 1.93
C GLU A 88 2.09 9.10 2.54
N VAL A 89 2.43 9.48 3.78
CA VAL A 89 3.57 8.90 4.52
C VAL A 89 3.39 7.38 4.67
N ASN A 90 2.20 6.93 5.06
CA ASN A 90 1.91 5.49 5.21
C ASN A 90 1.92 4.75 3.87
N LEU A 91 1.50 5.42 2.79
CA LEU A 91 1.51 4.84 1.45
C LEU A 91 2.90 4.84 0.80
N LEU A 92 3.82 5.70 1.27
CA LEU A 92 5.12 5.92 0.66
C LEU A 92 5.91 4.62 0.47
N GLY A 93 5.84 3.70 1.45
CA GLY A 93 6.50 2.40 1.37
C GLY A 93 6.15 1.59 0.11
N GLY A 94 4.92 1.71 -0.41
CA GLY A 94 4.50 1.02 -1.63
C GLY A 94 5.00 1.67 -2.93
N TYR A 95 5.53 2.89 -2.88
CA TYR A 95 6.09 3.61 -4.05
C TYR A 95 7.62 3.58 -4.09
N LEU A 96 8.26 3.17 -2.99
CA LEU A 96 9.70 3.04 -2.88
C LEU A 96 10.16 1.68 -3.42
N ARG A 97 11.30 1.67 -4.12
CA ARG A 97 11.96 0.40 -4.44
C ARG A 97 12.54 -0.20 -3.15
N PRO A 98 12.72 -1.53 -3.05
CA PRO A 98 13.26 -2.14 -1.84
C PRO A 98 14.65 -1.57 -1.48
N GLU A 99 15.43 -1.19 -2.49
CA GLU A 99 16.82 -0.72 -2.38
C GLU A 99 16.90 0.79 -2.13
N GLU A 100 15.80 1.47 -2.39
CA GLU A 100 15.67 2.90 -2.19
C GLU A 100 15.72 3.19 -0.70
N ARG A 101 16.22 4.35 -0.28
CA ARG A 101 16.26 4.82 1.10
C ARG A 101 15.84 6.27 1.15
N VAL A 102 14.91 6.60 2.04
CA VAL A 102 14.47 7.97 2.28
C VAL A 102 15.50 8.70 3.14
N LEU A 103 16.05 9.77 2.58
CA LEU A 103 17.08 10.60 3.21
C LEU A 103 16.46 11.79 3.94
N ALA A 104 15.43 12.38 3.34
CA ALA A 104 14.68 13.48 3.91
C ALA A 104 13.23 13.45 3.42
N LEU A 105 12.32 13.97 4.24
CA LEU A 105 10.89 14.01 3.97
C LEU A 105 10.35 15.38 4.39
N THR A 106 9.29 15.85 3.73
CA THR A 106 8.54 17.06 4.14
C THR A 106 7.11 16.99 3.62
N SER A 107 6.19 17.74 4.25
CA SER A 107 4.94 18.09 3.59
C SER A 107 5.22 19.05 2.46
N ALA A 108 4.50 18.85 1.36
CA ALA A 108 4.51 19.73 0.21
C ALA A 108 3.12 19.81 -0.40
N GLN A 109 2.87 20.88 -1.15
CA GLN A 109 1.61 21.12 -1.84
C GLN A 109 1.87 21.18 -3.35
N GLY A 110 1.33 20.21 -4.08
CA GLY A 110 1.24 20.22 -5.54
C GLY A 110 -0.18 20.64 -5.94
N GLU A 111 -0.91 19.72 -6.59
CA GLU A 111 -2.36 19.85 -6.76
C GLU A 111 -3.13 19.70 -5.44
N GLY A 112 -2.52 19.07 -4.43
CA GLY A 112 -3.05 18.95 -3.08
C GLY A 112 -1.93 18.76 -2.05
N PHE A 113 -2.30 18.58 -0.78
CA PHE A 113 -1.35 18.34 0.30
C PHE A 113 -0.82 16.91 0.25
N GLY A 114 0.49 16.77 0.09
CA GLY A 114 1.14 15.49 -0.06
C GLY A 114 2.52 15.48 0.58
N VAL A 115 3.25 14.40 0.31
CA VAL A 115 4.60 14.19 0.83
C VAL A 115 5.60 14.37 -0.29
N LEU A 116 6.61 15.19 -0.05
CA LEU A 116 7.83 15.24 -0.85
C LEU A 116 8.89 14.42 -0.12
N ALA A 117 9.37 13.35 -0.75
CA ALA A 117 10.42 12.49 -0.21
C ALA A 117 11.65 12.52 -1.12
N CYS A 118 12.80 12.78 -0.50
CA CYS A 118 14.11 12.70 -1.12
C CYS A 118 14.71 11.34 -0.82
N THR A 119 15.05 10.59 -1.87
CA THR A 119 15.67 9.27 -1.74
C THR A 119 17.10 9.28 -2.26
N ASN A 120 17.82 8.18 -2.07
CA ASN A 120 19.12 7.95 -2.71
C ASN A 120 19.04 7.81 -4.26
N HIS A 121 17.87 7.52 -4.84
CA HIS A 121 17.73 7.34 -6.29
C HIS A 121 17.07 8.53 -7.00
N ARG A 122 16.05 9.15 -6.37
CA ARG A 122 15.19 10.17 -6.98
C ARG A 122 14.56 11.07 -5.93
N LEU A 123 13.98 12.17 -6.41
CA LEU A 123 13.01 12.95 -5.65
C LEU A 123 11.61 12.52 -6.09
N LEU A 124 10.69 12.35 -5.13
CA LEU A 124 9.31 12.00 -5.44
C LEU A 124 8.33 12.84 -4.62
N PHE A 125 7.23 13.22 -5.26
CA PHE A 125 6.08 13.85 -4.60
C PHE A 125 4.87 12.95 -4.78
N LEU A 126 4.18 12.66 -3.67
CA LEU A 126 2.98 11.83 -3.63
C LEU A 126 1.84 12.61 -2.99
N PHE A 127 0.70 12.65 -3.67
CA PHE A 127 -0.58 13.16 -3.17
C PHE A 127 -1.71 12.21 -3.57
N VAL A 128 -2.57 11.83 -2.62
CA VAL A 128 -3.73 10.95 -2.86
C VAL A 128 -5.00 11.55 -2.25
N GLY A 129 -5.64 12.44 -3.02
CA GLY A 129 -6.97 12.98 -2.72
C GLY A 129 -8.12 12.00 -2.99
N LEU A 130 -9.35 12.43 -2.72
CA LEU A 130 -10.56 11.62 -2.93
C LEU A 130 -10.86 11.35 -4.41
N VAL A 131 -10.61 12.36 -5.26
CA VAL A 131 -10.96 12.33 -6.70
C VAL A 131 -9.71 12.30 -7.59
N ARG A 132 -8.57 12.76 -7.06
CA ARG A 132 -7.33 12.93 -7.83
C ARG A 132 -6.15 12.37 -7.06
N LYS A 133 -5.18 11.85 -7.82
CA LYS A 133 -3.88 11.41 -7.35
C LYS A 133 -2.82 12.12 -8.17
N GLN A 134 -1.77 12.58 -7.51
CA GLN A 134 -0.60 13.14 -8.17
C GLN A 134 0.63 12.38 -7.70
N PHE A 135 1.41 11.89 -8.65
CA PHE A 135 2.69 11.25 -8.40
C PHE A 135 3.72 11.86 -9.35
N LEU A 136 4.64 12.64 -8.80
CA LEU A 136 5.74 13.25 -9.53
C LEU A 136 7.03 12.58 -9.09
N GLN A 137 7.92 12.34 -10.03
CA GLN A 137 9.25 11.80 -9.73
C GLN A 137 10.29 12.42 -10.65
N VAL A 138 11.49 12.62 -10.12
CA VAL A 138 12.66 13.05 -10.89
C VAL A 138 13.86 12.25 -10.41
N ASP A 139 14.39 11.40 -11.28
CA ASP A 139 15.59 10.63 -10.99
C ASP A 139 16.83 11.55 -10.94
N TRP A 140 17.79 11.27 -10.05
CA TRP A 140 18.97 12.14 -9.92
C TRP A 140 19.88 12.14 -11.16
N ASN A 141 19.79 11.13 -12.02
CA ASN A 141 20.49 11.13 -13.32
C ASN A 141 19.93 12.18 -14.29
N GLN A 142 18.65 12.52 -14.15
CA GLN A 142 17.96 13.53 -14.96
C GLN A 142 18.05 14.91 -14.32
N ALA A 143 18.09 15.00 -12.99
CA ALA A 143 18.18 16.27 -12.28
C ALA A 143 19.47 17.02 -12.64
N LYS A 144 19.32 18.26 -13.10
CA LYS A 144 20.43 19.20 -13.40
C LYS A 144 20.47 20.38 -12.45
N GLY A 145 19.40 20.63 -11.71
CA GLY A 145 19.37 21.67 -10.69
C GLY A 145 18.14 21.56 -9.79
N VAL A 146 18.34 21.94 -8.53
CA VAL A 146 17.29 22.05 -7.51
C VAL A 146 17.29 23.48 -7.02
N VAL A 147 16.12 24.13 -7.02
CA VAL A 147 15.96 25.53 -6.62
C VAL A 147 14.81 25.62 -5.64
N TYR A 148 15.03 26.34 -4.55
CA TYR A 148 13.98 26.73 -3.63
C TYR A 148 13.82 28.25 -3.63
N ASP A 149 12.66 28.73 -4.07
CA ASP A 149 12.28 30.14 -4.00
C ASP A 149 11.57 30.42 -2.68
N ARG A 150 12.19 31.24 -1.83
CA ARG A 150 11.67 31.60 -0.51
C ARG A 150 10.41 32.47 -0.58
N SER A 151 10.26 33.27 -1.64
CA SER A 151 9.14 34.20 -1.77
C SER A 151 7.84 33.46 -2.07
N THR A 152 7.88 32.55 -3.03
CA THR A 152 6.75 31.70 -3.43
C THR A 152 6.65 30.41 -2.62
N LYS A 153 7.70 30.09 -1.85
CA LYS A 153 7.89 28.82 -1.13
C LYS A 153 7.92 27.61 -2.08
N THR A 154 8.34 27.82 -3.33
CA THR A 154 8.34 26.80 -4.36
C THR A 154 9.66 26.05 -4.36
N PHE A 155 9.58 24.73 -4.21
CA PHE A 155 10.66 23.79 -4.44
C PHE A 155 10.54 23.24 -5.86
N ALA A 156 11.51 23.56 -6.71
CA ALA A 156 11.52 23.21 -8.12
C ALA A 156 12.76 22.37 -8.45
N VAL A 157 12.56 21.33 -9.27
CA VAL A 157 13.64 20.52 -9.83
C VAL A 157 13.61 20.62 -11.34
N TYR A 158 14.78 20.86 -11.92
CA TYR A 158 14.99 21.03 -13.35
C TYR A 158 15.80 19.86 -13.89
N THR A 159 15.37 19.31 -15.02
CA THR A 159 16.13 18.31 -15.80
C THR A 159 17.01 18.95 -16.88
N THR A 160 16.93 20.27 -17.01
CA THR A 160 17.78 21.11 -17.86
C THR A 160 18.48 22.15 -17.00
N LYS A 161 19.48 22.84 -17.55
CA LYS A 161 20.15 23.92 -16.81
C LYS A 161 19.10 24.97 -16.39
N PRO A 162 19.00 25.32 -15.10
CA PRO A 162 18.04 26.32 -14.64
C PRO A 162 18.33 27.66 -15.32
N THR A 163 17.42 28.11 -16.18
CA THR A 163 17.44 29.44 -16.81
C THR A 163 16.11 30.13 -16.52
N LYS A 164 16.01 31.45 -16.75
CA LYS A 164 14.77 32.21 -16.50
C LYS A 164 13.53 31.67 -17.23
N ARG A 165 13.71 30.88 -18.29
CA ARG A 165 12.62 30.26 -19.08
C ARG A 165 12.55 28.74 -18.93
N ALA A 166 13.41 28.13 -18.10
CA ALA A 166 13.38 26.70 -17.89
C ALA A 166 12.07 26.30 -17.22
N VAL A 167 11.40 25.30 -17.76
CA VAL A 167 10.22 24.69 -17.13
C VAL A 167 10.72 23.64 -16.15
N PRO A 168 10.31 23.69 -14.87
CA PRO A 168 10.69 22.68 -13.90
C PRO A 168 10.01 21.35 -14.25
N ALA A 169 10.77 20.26 -14.13
CA ALA A 169 10.21 18.90 -14.26
C ALA A 169 9.31 18.54 -13.08
N MET A 170 9.56 19.15 -11.92
CA MET A 170 8.69 19.09 -10.76
C MET A 170 8.73 20.42 -10.03
N ALA A 171 7.56 20.94 -9.65
CA ALA A 171 7.43 22.10 -8.80
C ALA A 171 6.35 21.84 -7.75
N VAL A 172 6.72 21.96 -6.48
CA VAL A 172 5.80 21.79 -5.34
C VAL A 172 6.08 22.87 -4.31
N ARG A 173 5.06 23.30 -3.58
CA ARG A 173 5.20 24.32 -2.54
C ARG A 173 5.55 23.66 -1.21
N VAL A 174 6.67 24.04 -0.61
CA VAL A 174 7.12 23.54 0.69
C VAL A 174 7.05 24.69 1.70
N PRO A 175 6.08 24.67 2.65
CA PRO A 175 5.76 25.83 3.47
C PRO A 175 6.84 26.16 4.51
N ASN A 176 7.58 25.15 4.97
CA ASN A 176 8.63 25.26 5.97
C ASN A 176 10.01 25.38 5.30
N LEU A 177 10.74 26.45 5.60
CA LEU A 177 12.07 26.70 5.05
C LEU A 177 13.12 25.68 5.51
N ALA A 178 13.08 25.29 6.79
CA ALA A 178 14.06 24.36 7.34
C ALA A 178 13.93 22.97 6.70
N ASP A 179 12.69 22.51 6.47
CA ASP A 179 12.45 21.25 5.78
C ASP A 179 12.84 21.34 4.29
N ALA A 180 12.53 22.45 3.62
CA ALA A 180 12.96 22.68 2.25
C ALA A 180 14.50 22.66 2.11
N GLN A 181 15.22 23.24 3.07
CA GLN A 181 16.67 23.19 3.13
C GLN A 181 17.19 21.78 3.39
N ALA A 182 16.58 21.04 4.31
CA ALA A 182 16.95 19.66 4.60
C ALA A 182 16.78 18.77 3.35
N VAL A 183 15.66 18.92 2.64
CA VAL A 183 15.40 18.20 1.38
C VAL A 183 16.36 18.64 0.27
N ALA A 184 16.65 19.94 0.13
CA ALA A 184 17.61 20.43 -0.87
C ALA A 184 19.03 19.91 -0.61
N HIS A 185 19.47 19.91 0.66
CA HIS A 185 20.77 19.39 1.05
C HIS A 185 20.87 17.88 0.81
N ALA A 186 19.83 17.12 1.17
CA ALA A 186 19.74 15.69 0.90
C ALA A 186 19.76 15.40 -0.61
N ALA A 187 19.03 16.19 -1.40
CA ALA A 187 19.00 16.07 -2.86
C ALA A 187 20.38 16.34 -3.48
N GLN A 188 21.08 17.38 -3.02
CA GLN A 188 22.43 17.69 -3.49
C GLN A 188 23.43 16.58 -3.14
N THR A 189 23.34 16.04 -1.92
CA THR A 189 24.20 14.94 -1.47
C THR A 189 23.92 13.67 -2.28
N ALA A 190 22.66 13.31 -2.49
CA ALA A 190 22.24 12.13 -3.24
C ALA A 190 22.58 12.22 -4.74
N SER A 191 22.48 13.42 -5.32
CA SER A 191 22.86 13.69 -6.71
C SER A 191 24.37 13.67 -6.93
N ALA A 192 25.17 14.02 -5.91
CA ALA A 192 26.62 14.04 -6.00
C ALA A 192 27.27 12.69 -5.65
N ALA A 193 26.51 11.75 -5.09
CA ALA A 193 27.02 10.43 -4.70
C ALA A 193 27.48 9.61 -5.93
N PRO A 194 28.73 9.11 -5.96
CA PRO A 194 29.19 8.21 -7.01
C PRO A 194 28.34 6.94 -7.03
N ARG A 195 27.68 6.67 -8.15
CA ARG A 195 26.93 5.43 -8.36
C ARG A 195 27.91 4.38 -8.86
N LEU A 196 28.39 3.52 -7.96
CA LEU A 196 29.11 2.30 -8.33
C LEU A 196 28.10 1.35 -8.96
N ASP A 197 28.04 1.32 -10.29
CA ASP A 197 27.39 0.24 -11.02
C ASP A 197 28.32 -0.97 -10.96
N VAL A 198 27.94 -1.99 -10.19
CA VAL A 198 28.60 -3.30 -10.24
C VAL A 198 28.00 -4.03 -11.44
N ILE A 199 28.82 -4.23 -12.49
CA ILE A 199 28.47 -4.98 -13.71
C ILE A 199 28.76 -6.46 -13.48
#